data_AF-A0A6J6KUV2-F1
#
_entry.id   AF-A0A6J6KUV2-F1
#
_cell.length_a   1.000
_cell.length_b   1.000
_cell.length_c   1.000
_cell.angle_alpha   90.00
_cell.angle_beta   90.00
_cell.angle_gamma   90.00
#
_symmetry.space_group_name_H-M   'P 1'
#
loop_
_entity.id
_entity.type
_entity.pdbx_description
1 polymer ?
#
loop_
_entity_poly.entity_id
_entity_poly.type
_entity_poly.pdbx_seq_one_letter_code
_entity_poly.pdbx_strand_id
1 'polypeptide(L)'
;MINRDVEIHLQKFSGLYVQLGVLEKLLRVVIPQSLGSNPYDSYDLEWMNKLPVDQENDKRYRKALIRRKLERKNQLLNITDLLPFSFWKNILHSRNYTSLWIPYTHTILGSSGDSKTFPIYTELESRIYLAHKDRNLIAHYNTSLIKGLDKSLENVRWLQEAMGLVKAE
;
A
#
# COMPACT_ATOMS: atom_id res chain seq x y z
N MET A 1 -13.41 -33.32 2.19
CA MET A 1 -12.25 -33.54 1.28
C MET A 1 -12.21 -32.34 0.34
N ILE A 2 -11.17 -31.51 0.38
CA ILE A 2 -11.06 -30.36 -0.55
C ILE A 2 -10.73 -30.94 -1.93
N ASN A 3 -11.48 -30.55 -2.96
CA ASN A 3 -11.21 -30.97 -4.33
C ASN A 3 -9.82 -30.44 -4.75
N ARG A 4 -8.99 -31.31 -5.33
CA ARG A 4 -7.64 -30.96 -5.83
C ARG A 4 -7.65 -29.75 -6.78
N ASP A 5 -8.74 -29.55 -7.52
CA ASP A 5 -8.92 -28.37 -8.39
C ASP A 5 -9.02 -27.07 -7.60
N VAL A 6 -9.66 -27.09 -6.42
CA VAL A 6 -9.78 -25.94 -5.52
C VAL A 6 -8.42 -25.61 -4.92
N GLU A 7 -7.65 -26.62 -4.53
CA GLU A 7 -6.29 -26.43 -4.02
C GLU A 7 -5.38 -25.79 -5.08
N ILE A 8 -5.37 -26.32 -6.30
CA ILE A 8 -4.62 -25.76 -7.44
C ILE A 8 -5.07 -24.31 -7.72
N HIS A 9 -6.37 -24.04 -7.65
CA HIS A 9 -6.90 -22.69 -7.83
C HIS A 9 -6.37 -21.74 -6.75
N LEU A 10 -6.44 -22.10 -5.47
CA LEU A 10 -5.95 -21.28 -4.36
C LEU A 10 -4.43 -21.05 -4.42
N GLN A 11 -3.66 -22.07 -4.80
CA GLN A 11 -2.22 -21.96 -5.00
C GLN A 11 -1.87 -20.89 -6.04
N LYS A 12 -2.64 -20.77 -7.13
CA LYS A 12 -2.43 -19.70 -8.14
C LYS A 12 -2.60 -18.31 -7.54
N PHE A 13 -3.58 -18.09 -6.67
CA PHE A 13 -3.82 -16.78 -6.03
C PHE A 13 -2.88 -16.49 -4.86
N SER A 14 -2.25 -17.52 -4.28
CA SER A 14 -1.25 -17.33 -3.23
C SER A 14 -0.09 -16.44 -3.68
N GLY A 15 0.35 -16.59 -4.94
CA GLY A 15 1.39 -15.74 -5.52
C GLY A 15 0.97 -14.27 -5.56
N LEU A 16 -0.25 -13.98 -6.02
CA LEU A 16 -0.79 -12.62 -6.02
C LEU A 16 -0.94 -12.06 -4.59
N TYR A 17 -1.37 -12.88 -3.63
CA TYR A 17 -1.47 -12.48 -2.23
C TYR A 17 -0.11 -12.06 -1.66
N VAL A 18 0.94 -12.84 -1.93
CA VAL A 18 2.31 -12.51 -1.50
C VAL A 18 2.77 -11.20 -2.14
N GLN A 19 2.57 -11.03 -3.45
CA GLN A 19 2.96 -9.80 -4.16
C GLN A 19 2.22 -8.55 -3.64
N LEU A 20 0.93 -8.68 -3.31
CA LEU A 20 0.16 -7.61 -2.68
C LEU A 20 0.68 -7.29 -1.27
N GLY A 21 1.10 -8.30 -0.51
CA GLY A 21 1.74 -8.11 0.80
C GLY A 21 3.08 -7.37 0.69
N VAL A 22 3.90 -7.70 -0.31
CA VAL A 22 5.15 -6.98 -0.62
C VAL A 22 4.86 -5.53 -0.99
N LEU A 23 3.86 -5.29 -1.84
CA LEU A 23 3.43 -3.93 -2.20
C LEU A 23 2.97 -3.14 -0.96
N GLU A 24 2.19 -3.76 -0.06
CA GLU A 24 1.76 -3.09 1.18
C GLU A 24 2.95 -2.75 2.07
N LYS A 25 3.94 -3.64 2.19
CA LYS A 25 5.18 -3.37 2.92
C LYS A 25 6.00 -2.26 2.29
N LEU A 26 6.04 -2.17 0.97
CA LEU A 26 6.71 -1.09 0.25
C LEU A 26 6.03 0.26 0.53
N LEU A 27 4.70 0.33 0.45
CA LEU A 27 3.91 1.52 0.79
C LEU A 27 4.19 2.04 2.21
N ARG A 28 4.35 1.13 3.18
CA ARG A 28 4.70 1.46 4.58
C ARG A 28 6.07 2.12 4.73
N VAL A 29 6.95 1.96 3.75
CA VAL A 29 8.30 2.54 3.75
C VAL A 29 8.32 3.82 2.92
N VAL A 30 7.90 3.74 1.66
CA VAL A 30 8.09 4.85 0.70
C VAL A 30 7.21 6.05 1.02
N ILE A 31 6.00 5.86 1.56
CA ILE A 31 5.12 6.98 1.89
C ILE A 31 5.68 7.78 3.08
N PRO A 32 5.97 7.20 4.26
CA PRO A 32 6.60 7.95 5.35
C PRO A 32 7.93 8.59 4.93
N GLN A 33 8.76 7.88 4.16
CA GLN A 33 10.02 8.42 3.66
C GLN A 33 9.83 9.65 2.75
N SER A 34 8.86 9.62 1.84
CA SER A 34 8.51 10.78 0.99
C SER A 34 8.02 11.99 1.79
N LEU A 35 7.54 11.74 3.01
CA LEU A 35 7.09 12.76 3.96
C LEU A 35 8.21 13.17 4.94
N GLY A 36 9.44 12.72 4.72
CA GLY A 36 10.61 13.10 5.51
C GLY A 36 10.78 12.33 6.83
N SER A 37 10.09 11.20 7.00
CA SER A 37 10.24 10.33 8.16
C SER A 37 11.27 9.21 7.93
N ASN A 38 11.89 8.73 9.00
CA ASN A 38 12.63 7.48 9.00
C ASN A 38 11.66 6.29 9.23
N PRO A 39 11.35 5.48 8.19
CA PRO A 39 10.37 4.40 8.29
C PRO A 39 10.79 3.27 9.25
N TYR A 40 12.05 3.23 9.67
CA TYR A 40 12.57 2.25 10.64
C TYR A 40 12.56 2.76 12.07
N ASP A 41 12.33 4.05 12.29
CA ASP A 41 12.13 4.60 13.62
C ASP A 41 10.67 4.44 14.05
N SER A 42 10.44 3.62 15.07
CA SER A 42 9.11 3.35 15.61
C SER A 42 8.48 4.59 16.27
N TYR A 43 9.28 5.56 16.68
CA TYR A 43 8.85 6.75 17.40
C TYR A 43 8.63 7.96 16.48
N ASP A 44 9.12 7.90 15.25
CA ASP A 44 8.90 8.95 14.26
C ASP A 44 7.47 8.91 13.72
N LEU A 45 6.65 9.83 14.21
CA LEU A 45 5.26 10.02 13.83
C LEU A 45 5.04 11.38 13.17
N GLU A 46 6.09 12.16 12.90
CA GLU A 46 5.94 13.54 12.41
C GLU A 46 5.32 13.59 11.01
N TRP A 47 5.59 12.57 10.18
CA TRP A 47 5.00 12.45 8.85
C TRP A 47 3.46 12.44 8.87
N MET A 48 2.84 11.97 9.95
CA MET A 48 1.38 11.98 10.10
C MET A 48 0.81 13.39 10.15
N ASN A 49 1.56 14.36 10.68
CA ASN A 49 1.13 15.77 10.76
C ASN A 49 1.04 16.42 9.37
N LYS A 50 1.67 15.82 8.34
CA LYS A 50 1.65 16.29 6.95
C LYS A 50 0.48 15.72 6.14
N LEU A 51 -0.22 14.71 6.67
CA LEU A 51 -1.34 14.11 5.97
C LEU A 51 -2.59 15.00 6.05
N PRO A 52 -3.40 15.06 4.98
CA PRO A 52 -4.68 15.76 5.03
C PRO A 52 -5.62 15.08 6.04
N VAL A 53 -6.50 15.89 6.65
CA VAL A 53 -7.50 15.42 7.61
C VAL A 53 -8.63 14.71 6.87
N ASP A 54 -8.40 13.44 6.55
CA ASP A 54 -9.44 12.51 6.12
C ASP A 54 -9.98 11.77 7.35
N GLN A 55 -11.28 11.92 7.64
CA GLN A 55 -11.91 11.34 8.83
C GLN A 55 -11.75 9.82 8.92
N GLU A 56 -11.74 9.12 7.79
CA GLU A 56 -11.62 7.67 7.75
C GLU A 56 -10.17 7.22 8.02
N ASN A 57 -9.17 7.91 7.47
CA ASN A 57 -7.77 7.66 7.78
C ASN A 57 -7.42 8.06 9.22
N ASP A 58 -8.00 9.13 9.77
CA ASP A 58 -7.85 9.49 11.19
C ASP A 58 -8.41 8.38 12.11
N LYS A 59 -9.60 7.86 11.82
CA LYS A 59 -10.16 6.70 12.55
C LYS A 59 -9.22 5.48 12.51
N ARG A 60 -8.67 5.15 11.34
CA ARG A 60 -7.71 4.05 11.18
C ARG A 60 -6.44 4.29 11.99
N TYR A 61 -5.92 5.51 11.98
CA TYR A 61 -4.74 5.90 12.74
C TYR A 61 -4.97 5.82 14.25
N ARG A 62 -6.06 6.37 14.77
CA ARG A 62 -6.43 6.26 16.19
C ARG A 62 -6.54 4.80 16.63
N LYS A 63 -7.14 3.95 15.80
CA LYS A 63 -7.21 2.50 16.05
C LYS A 63 -5.83 1.86 16.11
N ALA A 64 -4.91 2.25 15.22
CA ALA A 64 -3.53 1.79 15.23
C ALA A 64 -2.78 2.23 16.51
N LEU A 65 -2.97 3.48 16.96
CA LEU A 65 -2.41 3.98 18.23
C LEU A 65 -2.90 3.18 19.44
N ILE A 66 -4.21 2.89 19.50
CA ILE A 66 -4.79 2.08 20.58
C ILE A 66 -4.17 0.67 20.58
N ARG A 67 -4.09 0.02 19.41
CA ARG A 67 -3.49 -1.32 19.28
C ARG A 67 -2.04 -1.33 19.72
N ARG A 68 -1.24 -0.36 19.25
CA ARG A 68 0.15 -0.19 19.67
C ARG A 68 0.29 -0.06 21.18
N LYS A 69 -0.62 0.68 21.84
CA LYS A 69 -0.64 0.84 23.31
C LYS A 69 -1.02 -0.45 24.04
N LEU A 70 -1.90 -1.27 23.47
CA LEU A 70 -2.29 -2.56 24.06
C LEU A 70 -1.18 -3.61 23.92
N GLU A 71 -0.42 -3.56 22.83
CA GLU A 71 0.69 -4.48 22.53
C GLU A 71 2.01 -4.10 23.21
N ARG A 72 1.96 -3.33 24.31
CA ARG A 72 3.10 -2.76 25.08
C ARG A 72 4.29 -3.69 25.39
N LYS A 73 4.13 -5.02 25.28
CA LYS A 73 5.23 -5.98 25.38
C LYS A 73 6.20 -5.93 24.19
N ASN A 74 5.76 -5.38 23.05
CA ASN A 74 6.53 -5.33 21.81
C ASN A 74 6.84 -3.86 21.45
N GLN A 75 7.83 -3.28 22.15
CA GLN A 75 8.24 -1.87 21.98
C GLN A 75 8.68 -1.53 20.55
N LEU A 76 8.97 -2.55 19.73
CA LEU A 76 9.41 -2.46 18.33
C LEU A 76 8.27 -2.42 17.31
N LEU A 77 7.00 -2.45 17.74
CA LEU A 77 5.88 -2.43 16.81
C LEU A 77 5.70 -1.05 16.19
N ASN A 78 6.07 -0.92 14.92
CA ASN A 78 5.88 0.31 14.16
C ASN A 78 4.39 0.53 13.86
N ILE A 79 3.93 1.78 13.96
CA ILE A 79 2.55 2.14 13.63
C ILE A 79 2.20 1.82 12.17
N THR A 80 3.16 1.92 11.27
CA THR A 80 2.98 1.61 9.85
C THR A 80 2.56 0.15 9.65
N ASP A 81 2.94 -0.75 10.57
CA ASP A 81 2.55 -2.15 10.51
C ASP A 81 1.10 -2.43 10.86
N LEU A 82 0.47 -1.49 11.57
CA LEU A 82 -0.91 -1.57 12.04
C LEU A 82 -1.90 -0.89 11.10
N LEU A 83 -1.40 -0.14 10.12
CA LEU A 83 -2.21 0.60 9.16
C LEU A 83 -2.56 -0.31 7.96
N PRO A 84 -3.84 -0.44 7.61
CA PRO A 84 -4.27 -1.34 6.54
C PRO A 84 -3.95 -0.76 5.17
N PHE A 85 -3.89 -1.61 4.13
CA PHE A 85 -3.77 -1.19 2.72
C PHE A 85 -4.67 0.02 2.35
N SER A 86 -5.93 0.03 2.79
CA SER A 86 -6.88 1.11 2.50
C SER A 86 -6.44 2.48 3.02
N PHE A 87 -5.66 2.53 4.11
CA PHE A 87 -5.07 3.76 4.62
C PHE A 87 -4.10 4.36 3.60
N TRP A 88 -3.15 3.54 3.11
CA TRP A 88 -2.16 3.92 2.10
C TRP A 88 -2.80 4.28 0.76
N LYS A 89 -3.79 3.51 0.31
CA LYS A 89 -4.59 3.81 -0.89
C LYS A 89 -5.27 5.18 -0.79
N ASN A 90 -5.79 5.54 0.39
CA ASN A 90 -6.46 6.82 0.61
C ASN A 90 -5.52 8.02 0.67
N ILE A 91 -4.23 7.81 0.99
CA ILE A 91 -3.18 8.83 0.91
C ILE A 91 -2.94 9.20 -0.55
N LEU A 92 -2.95 8.22 -1.45
CA LEU A 92 -2.72 8.38 -2.90
C LEU A 92 -4.00 8.68 -3.70
N HIS A 93 -5.09 9.07 -3.03
CA HIS A 93 -6.38 9.34 -3.69
C HIS A 93 -6.41 10.74 -4.32
N SER A 94 -7.03 10.90 -5.48
CA SER A 94 -7.11 12.10 -6.34
C SER A 94 -7.23 13.44 -5.60
N ARG A 95 -8.14 13.52 -4.63
CA ARG A 95 -8.32 14.66 -3.72
C ARG A 95 -7.04 15.19 -3.03
N ASN A 96 -5.98 14.37 -2.94
CA ASN A 96 -4.71 14.70 -2.32
C ASN A 96 -3.62 15.12 -3.33
N TYR A 97 -3.99 15.28 -4.61
CA TYR A 97 -3.02 15.61 -5.67
C TYR A 97 -2.27 16.93 -5.38
N THR A 98 -2.99 18.01 -5.09
CA THR A 98 -2.36 19.31 -4.84
C THR A 98 -1.79 19.43 -3.43
N SER A 99 -2.42 18.80 -2.44
CA SER A 99 -2.07 18.94 -1.03
C SER A 99 -0.96 18.00 -0.55
N LEU A 100 -0.76 16.86 -1.22
CA LEU A 100 0.18 15.83 -0.78
C LEU A 100 1.10 15.32 -1.90
N TRP A 101 0.57 15.05 -3.09
CA TRP A 101 1.36 14.50 -4.20
C TRP A 101 2.45 15.45 -4.68
N ILE A 102 2.03 16.62 -5.17
CA ILE A 102 2.95 17.65 -5.68
C ILE A 102 4.03 18.03 -4.65
N PRO A 103 3.69 18.32 -3.37
CA PRO A 103 4.70 18.74 -2.40
C PRO A 103 5.58 17.60 -1.90
N TYR A 104 5.08 16.35 -1.81
CA TYR A 104 5.78 15.28 -1.11
C TYR A 104 5.76 13.93 -1.85
N THR A 105 4.58 13.33 -2.03
CA THR A 105 4.48 11.89 -2.31
C THR A 105 4.80 11.49 -3.74
N HIS A 106 4.94 12.43 -4.69
CA HIS A 106 5.46 12.13 -6.04
C HIS A 106 6.85 11.48 -6.03
N THR A 107 7.66 11.77 -4.99
CA THR A 107 9.01 11.23 -4.86
C THR A 107 9.06 9.71 -4.70
N ILE A 108 7.93 9.06 -4.39
CA ILE A 108 7.85 7.59 -4.35
C ILE A 108 8.10 6.96 -5.73
N LEU A 109 7.91 7.70 -6.84
CA LEU A 109 8.12 7.20 -8.20
C LEU A 109 9.55 7.37 -8.73
N GLY A 110 10.50 7.69 -7.84
CA GLY A 110 11.85 8.09 -8.23
C GLY A 110 11.92 9.50 -8.82
N SER A 111 13.14 10.00 -9.03
CA SER A 111 13.42 11.42 -9.35
C SER A 111 13.17 11.82 -10.81
N SER A 112 12.27 11.16 -11.54
CA SER A 112 11.93 11.58 -12.90
C SER A 112 11.15 12.91 -12.86
N GLY A 113 11.50 13.84 -13.77
CA GLY A 113 10.87 15.16 -13.85
C GLY A 113 9.35 15.10 -14.04
N ASP A 114 8.85 14.01 -14.63
CA ASP A 114 7.43 13.83 -14.97
C ASP A 114 6.58 13.23 -13.85
N SER A 115 7.19 12.82 -12.72
CA SER A 115 6.47 12.21 -11.59
C SER A 115 5.39 13.12 -10.97
N LYS A 116 5.55 14.43 -11.08
CA LYS A 116 4.56 15.41 -10.59
C LYS A 116 3.34 15.58 -11.49
N THR A 117 3.37 15.04 -12.71
CA THR A 117 2.30 15.28 -13.68
C THR A 117 1.01 14.56 -13.28
N PHE A 118 -0.12 15.18 -13.59
CA PHE A 118 -1.44 14.60 -13.29
C PHE A 118 -1.67 13.25 -13.98
N PRO A 119 -1.27 13.03 -15.26
CA PRO A 119 -1.42 11.72 -15.90
C PRO A 119 -0.70 10.59 -15.15
N ILE A 120 0.57 10.78 -14.76
CA ILE A 120 1.34 9.80 -14.01
C ILE A 120 0.68 9.48 -12.67
N TYR A 121 0.21 10.52 -11.99
CA TYR A 121 -0.50 10.37 -10.74
C TYR A 121 -1.81 9.57 -10.89
N THR A 122 -2.61 9.87 -11.91
CA THR A 122 -3.86 9.13 -12.17
C THR A 122 -3.62 7.68 -12.56
N GLU A 123 -2.53 7.39 -13.29
CA GLU A 123 -2.13 6.02 -13.57
C GLU A 123 -1.80 5.28 -12.27
N LEU A 124 -0.96 5.89 -11.42
CA LEU A 124 -0.61 5.32 -10.13
C LEU A 124 -1.84 5.06 -9.25
N GLU A 125 -2.73 6.05 -9.10
CA GLU A 125 -3.96 5.92 -8.30
C GLU A 125 -4.83 4.76 -8.81
N SER A 126 -5.04 4.69 -10.14
CA SER A 126 -5.83 3.63 -10.77
C SER A 126 -5.24 2.24 -10.48
N ARG A 127 -3.92 2.09 -10.65
CA ARG A 127 -3.21 0.84 -10.38
C ARG A 127 -3.27 0.43 -8.91
N ILE A 128 -3.09 1.38 -7.99
CA ILE A 128 -3.23 1.16 -6.54
C ILE A 128 -4.67 0.77 -6.17
N TYR A 129 -5.67 1.39 -6.79
CA TYR A 129 -7.07 1.03 -6.59
C TYR A 129 -7.36 -0.42 -7.02
N LEU A 130 -6.85 -0.84 -8.18
CA LEU A 130 -6.99 -2.21 -8.67
C LEU A 130 -6.29 -3.21 -7.72
N ALA A 131 -5.06 -2.93 -7.29
CA ALA A 131 -4.36 -3.78 -6.32
C ALA A 131 -5.12 -3.92 -4.99
N HIS A 132 -5.68 -2.83 -4.46
CA HIS A 132 -6.52 -2.86 -3.27
C HIS A 132 -7.79 -3.71 -3.47
N LYS A 133 -8.42 -3.62 -4.65
CA LYS A 133 -9.59 -4.43 -5.00
C LYS A 133 -9.24 -5.92 -5.00
N ASP A 134 -8.16 -6.32 -5.67
CA ASP A 134 -7.71 -7.71 -5.73
C ASP A 134 -7.35 -8.24 -4.34
N ARG A 135 -6.67 -7.43 -3.53
CA ARG A 135 -6.37 -7.76 -2.13
C ARG A 135 -7.62 -8.07 -1.32
N ASN A 136 -8.68 -7.26 -1.47
CA ASN A 136 -9.93 -7.51 -0.76
C ASN A 136 -10.66 -8.75 -1.27
N LEU A 137 -10.64 -9.00 -2.59
CA LEU A 137 -11.19 -10.23 -3.15
C LEU A 137 -10.49 -11.46 -2.60
N ILE A 138 -9.16 -11.47 -2.54
CA ILE A 138 -8.39 -12.58 -1.96
C ILE A 138 -8.69 -12.74 -0.46
N ALA A 139 -8.69 -11.64 0.31
CA ALA A 139 -8.93 -11.69 1.75
C ALA A 139 -10.33 -12.24 2.12
N HIS A 140 -11.30 -12.12 1.21
CA HIS A 140 -12.65 -12.66 1.36
C HIS A 140 -12.87 -13.99 0.60
N TYR A 141 -11.80 -14.61 0.08
CA TYR A 141 -11.88 -15.85 -0.72
C TYR A 141 -12.79 -15.75 -1.96
N ASN A 142 -12.97 -14.56 -2.50
CA ASN A 142 -13.77 -14.27 -3.69
C ASN A 142 -12.90 -14.25 -4.97
N THR A 143 -11.96 -15.18 -5.10
CA THR A 143 -10.95 -15.20 -6.18
C THR A 143 -11.54 -15.41 -7.57
N SER A 144 -12.75 -15.99 -7.67
CA SER A 144 -13.50 -16.13 -8.92
C SER A 144 -13.84 -14.79 -9.59
N LEU A 145 -13.84 -13.69 -8.84
CA LEU A 145 -14.09 -12.34 -9.36
C LEU A 145 -12.84 -11.72 -10.02
N ILE A 146 -11.67 -12.33 -9.88
CA ILE A 146 -10.42 -11.88 -10.51
C ILE A 146 -10.34 -12.48 -11.92
N LYS A 147 -10.72 -11.69 -12.93
CA LYS A 147 -10.83 -12.12 -14.33
C LYS A 147 -9.49 -12.21 -15.09
N GLY A 148 -8.37 -11.90 -14.45
CA GLY A 148 -7.05 -11.91 -15.07
C GLY A 148 -5.94 -11.88 -14.04
N LEU A 149 -5.52 -13.06 -13.56
CA LEU A 149 -4.46 -13.20 -12.57
C LEU A 149 -3.14 -12.59 -13.08
N ASP A 150 -2.77 -12.86 -14.32
CA ASP A 150 -1.51 -12.35 -14.90
C ASP A 150 -1.50 -10.82 -14.97
N LYS A 151 -2.62 -10.20 -15.38
CA LYS A 151 -2.78 -8.73 -15.37
C LYS A 151 -2.72 -8.15 -13.96
N SER A 152 -3.28 -8.87 -12.98
CA SER A 152 -3.23 -8.46 -11.58
C SER A 152 -1.79 -8.50 -11.05
N LEU A 153 -1.05 -9.54 -11.40
CA LEU A 153 0.37 -9.68 -11.07
C LEU A 153 1.22 -8.61 -11.77
N GLU A 154 0.98 -8.35 -13.06
CA GLU A 154 1.65 -7.30 -13.83
C GLU A 154 1.40 -5.92 -13.21
N ASN A 155 0.15 -5.62 -12.84
CA ASN A 155 -0.19 -4.38 -12.14
C ASN A 155 0.59 -4.21 -10.84
N VAL A 156 0.65 -5.26 -10.01
CA VAL A 156 1.38 -5.22 -8.74
C VAL A 156 2.88 -5.09 -8.95
N ARG A 157 3.46 -5.77 -9.94
CA ARG A 157 4.89 -5.66 -10.29
C ARG A 157 5.23 -4.26 -10.76
N TRP A 158 4.43 -3.68 -11.65
CA TRP A 158 4.61 -2.31 -12.09
C TRP A 158 4.65 -1.35 -10.90
N LEU A 159 3.73 -1.50 -9.94
CA LEU A 159 3.70 -0.65 -8.74
C LEU A 159 4.94 -0.80 -7.87
N GLN A 160 5.41 -2.03 -7.70
CA GLN A 160 6.62 -2.33 -6.95
C GLN A 160 7.86 -1.70 -7.62
N GLU A 161 8.03 -1.91 -8.92
CA GLU A 161 9.14 -1.39 -9.72
C GLU A 161 9.13 0.14 -9.76
N ALA A 162 7.95 0.73 -9.98
CA ALA A 162 7.77 2.18 -9.99
C ALA A 162 8.15 2.81 -8.63
N MET A 163 7.99 2.07 -7.53
CA MET A 163 8.38 2.50 -6.18
C MET A 163 9.83 2.12 -5.81
N GLY A 164 10.63 1.70 -6.79
CA GLY A 164 12.06 1.41 -6.61
C GLY A 164 12.36 0.01 -6.09
N LEU A 165 11.38 -0.90 -6.02
CA LEU A 165 11.65 -2.30 -5.74
C LEU A 165 12.17 -2.98 -7.02
N VAL A 166 13.48 -2.98 -7.19
CA VAL A 166 14.14 -3.76 -8.25
C VAL A 166 14.37 -5.17 -7.71
N LYS A 167 13.87 -6.19 -8.41
CA LYS A 167 14.27 -7.58 -8.09
C LYS A 167 15.77 -7.69 -8.36
N ALA A 168 16.54 -8.09 -7.35
CA ALA A 168 17.85 -8.65 -7.60
C ALA A 168 17.64 -9.93 -8.44
N GLU A 169 18.07 -9.90 -9.70
CA GLU A 169 18.13 -11.08 -10.56
C GLU A 169 19.12 -12.11 -10.02
#